data_AF-A0A172ZJ09-F1
#
_entry.id   AF-A0A172ZJ09-F1
#
_cell.length_a   1.000
_cell.length_b   1.000
_cell.length_c   1.000
_cell.angle_alpha   90.00
_cell.angle_beta   90.00
_cell.angle_gamma   90.00
#
_symmetry.space_group_name_H-M   'P 1'
#
loop_
_entity.id
_entity.type
_entity.pdbx_description
1 polymer ?
#
loop_
_entity_poly.entity_id
_entity_poly.type
_entity_poly.pdbx_seq_one_letter_code
_entity_poly.pdbx_strand_id
1 'polypeptide(L)'
;METIKYCSKNDKLGTKKVYQDIGVHFPEIEQQRKGCLSECKTCRRQPFAKIGKKQLVCSDSPEQLYKQLTAMINQSAADSATQKKQKPEKSIDSAKLHYGFNPRSKNELTISLDTVSAAKLSKKLSALQRAGEPRKMKAIRFKKSASLEARVVLAIAKDDSNQLEVKKNTLILHLTAHTLQELQVLLATYIEEGKLPVVDPFIFMRTKSDQKVQMHLTQSESIQHAVTG
;
A
#
# COMPACT_ATOMS: atom_id res chain seq x y z
N MET A 1 4.26 -3.57 19.04
CA MET A 1 4.45 -2.11 18.99
C MET A 1 5.93 -1.77 18.76
N GLU A 2 6.25 -0.62 18.15
CA GLU A 2 7.66 -0.15 18.04
C GLU A 2 8.16 0.45 19.36
N THR A 3 9.48 0.52 19.55
CA THR A 3 10.11 1.05 20.78
C THR A 3 9.71 2.50 21.07
N ILE A 4 9.31 2.78 22.31
CA ILE A 4 9.00 4.15 22.78
C ILE A 4 10.27 4.81 23.33
N LYS A 5 10.64 5.95 22.77
CA LYS A 5 11.83 6.72 23.15
C LYS A 5 11.47 8.00 23.88
N TYR A 6 12.12 8.23 25.00
CA TYR A 6 11.94 9.43 25.83
C TYR A 6 13.22 10.26 25.86
N CYS A 7 13.07 11.58 25.83
CA CYS A 7 14.19 12.51 25.92
C CYS A 7 14.48 12.82 27.39
N SER A 8 15.67 12.51 27.88
CA SER A 8 16.05 12.77 29.28
C SER A 8 16.06 14.26 29.65
N LYS A 9 16.21 15.15 28.66
CA LYS A 9 16.12 16.60 28.88
C LYS A 9 14.67 17.09 29.06
N ASN A 10 13.68 16.28 28.68
CA ASN A 10 12.26 16.59 28.81
C ASN A 10 11.68 16.16 30.17
N ASP A 11 12.46 15.48 31.01
CA ASP A 11 12.01 14.94 32.29
C ASP A 11 11.51 16.00 33.27
N LYS A 12 11.98 17.24 33.14
CA LYS A 12 11.50 18.39 33.91
C LYS A 12 10.01 18.69 33.67
N LEU A 13 9.47 18.26 32.52
CA LEU A 13 8.04 18.38 32.19
C LEU A 13 7.26 17.11 32.57
N GLY A 14 7.87 16.15 33.26
CA GLY A 14 7.18 14.98 33.81
C GLY A 14 7.28 13.70 32.96
N THR A 15 8.03 13.68 31.86
CA THR A 15 8.18 12.47 31.02
C THR A 15 8.87 11.30 31.72
N LYS A 16 9.67 11.57 32.76
CA LYS A 16 10.27 10.51 33.58
C LYS A 16 9.20 9.66 34.26
N LYS A 17 8.17 10.30 34.80
CA LYS A 17 7.06 9.63 35.47
C LYS A 17 6.28 8.78 34.47
N VAL A 18 5.98 9.33 33.31
CA VAL A 18 5.32 8.60 32.20
C VAL A 18 6.12 7.35 31.79
N TYR A 19 7.44 7.47 31.64
CA TYR A 19 8.31 6.33 31.32
C TYR A 19 8.24 5.22 32.39
N GLN A 20 8.25 5.60 33.67
CA GLN A 20 8.15 4.65 34.78
C GLN A 20 6.77 3.97 34.81
N ASP A 21 5.70 4.77 34.73
CA ASP A 21 4.32 4.27 34.80
C ASP A 21 4.05 3.31 33.63
N ILE A 22 4.46 3.65 32.40
CA ILE A 22 4.32 2.74 31.25
C ILE A 22 5.17 1.47 31.44
N GLY A 23 6.37 1.57 32.02
CA GLY A 23 7.21 0.39 32.27
C GLY A 23 6.64 -0.58 33.30
N VAL A 24 5.91 -0.06 34.28
CA VAL A 24 5.20 -0.87 35.29
C VAL A 24 3.94 -1.50 34.70
N HIS A 25 3.16 -0.71 33.96
CA HIS A 25 1.87 -1.17 33.44
C HIS A 25 1.96 -2.00 32.15
N PHE A 26 3.02 -1.83 31.36
CA PHE A 26 3.24 -2.50 30.06
C PHE A 26 4.70 -2.98 29.93
N PRO A 27 5.13 -3.97 30.74
CA PRO A 27 6.51 -4.46 30.74
C PRO A 27 6.94 -5.11 29.40
N GLU A 28 5.98 -5.57 28.60
CA GLU A 28 6.19 -6.14 27.27
C GLU A 28 6.58 -5.12 26.20
N ILE A 29 6.38 -3.82 26.47
CA ILE A 29 6.70 -2.75 25.52
C ILE A 29 8.16 -2.33 25.70
N GLU A 30 8.92 -2.39 24.60
CA GLU A 30 10.30 -1.92 24.60
C GLU A 30 10.33 -0.39 24.78
N GLN A 31 11.02 0.08 25.81
CA GLN A 31 11.17 1.50 26.10
C GLN A 31 12.64 1.88 26.24
N GLN A 32 13.00 3.05 25.70
CA GLN A 32 14.37 3.57 25.74
C GLN A 32 14.37 5.03 26.20
N ARG A 33 15.12 5.34 27.26
CA ARG A 33 15.40 6.72 27.64
C ARG A 33 16.75 7.11 27.05
N LYS A 34 16.76 8.11 26.17
CA LYS A 34 17.98 8.61 25.50
C LYS A 34 18.26 10.05 25.92
N GLY A 35 19.41 10.56 25.49
CA GLY A 35 19.75 11.98 25.59
C GLY A 35 18.78 12.88 24.78
N CYS A 36 19.30 13.93 24.16
CA CYS A 36 18.46 14.78 23.31
C CYS A 36 17.95 13.99 22.10
N LEU A 37 16.64 14.06 21.83
CA LEU A 37 16.00 13.44 20.65
C LEU A 37 15.92 14.39 19.43
N SER A 38 16.69 15.48 19.43
CA SER A 38 16.71 16.54 18.40
C SER A 38 15.41 17.32 18.20
N GLU A 39 14.39 17.10 19.03
CA GLU A 39 13.13 17.84 19.04
C GLU A 39 13.13 18.96 20.10
N CYS A 40 14.22 19.73 20.17
CA CYS A 40 14.45 20.72 21.25
C CYS A 40 13.34 21.77 21.35
N LYS A 41 12.73 22.17 20.23
CA LYS A 41 11.63 23.14 20.20
C LYS A 41 10.41 22.63 20.97
N THR A 42 10.12 21.34 20.84
CA THR A 42 9.03 20.66 21.56
C THR A 42 9.44 20.33 22.98
N CYS A 43 10.66 19.84 23.17
CA CYS A 43 11.24 19.40 24.46
C CYS A 43 11.21 20.48 25.55
N ARG A 44 11.25 21.75 25.19
CA ARG A 44 11.21 22.87 26.14
C ARG A 44 9.79 23.37 26.42
N ARG A 45 8.84 23.05 25.55
CA ARG A 45 7.47 23.57 25.61
C ARG A 45 6.52 22.59 26.26
N GLN A 46 6.67 21.30 25.96
CA GLN A 46 5.69 20.30 26.39
C GLN A 46 6.29 18.90 26.52
N PRO A 47 5.67 18.02 27.31
CA PRO A 47 5.98 16.59 27.36
C PRO A 47 5.84 15.93 25.99
N PHE A 48 6.81 15.09 25.62
CA PHE A 48 6.72 14.32 24.39
C PHE A 48 7.46 12.97 24.47
N ALA A 49 7.04 12.04 23.62
CA ALA A 49 7.71 10.77 23.38
C ALA A 49 7.80 10.50 21.88
N LYS A 50 8.77 9.69 21.47
CA LYS A 50 8.97 9.29 20.07
C LYS A 50 8.78 7.79 19.92
N ILE A 51 7.80 7.38 19.15
CA ILE A 51 7.53 5.97 18.85
C ILE A 51 8.28 5.61 17.56
N GLY A 52 9.20 4.65 17.67
CA GLY A 52 10.03 4.18 16.57
C GLY A 52 10.93 5.25 15.95
N LYS A 53 10.82 5.43 14.62
CA LYS A 53 11.63 6.42 13.87
C LYS A 53 10.84 7.66 13.44
N LYS A 54 9.52 7.55 13.28
CA LYS A 54 8.70 8.54 12.55
C LYS A 54 7.67 9.25 13.40
N GLN A 55 7.20 8.66 14.49
CA GLN A 55 6.04 9.18 15.19
C GLN A 55 6.46 9.93 16.45
N LEU A 56 6.06 11.20 16.51
CA LEU A 56 6.24 12.08 17.66
C LEU A 56 4.88 12.28 18.33
N VAL A 57 4.78 11.95 19.61
CA VAL A 57 3.56 12.14 20.41
C VAL A 57 3.85 13.26 21.40
N CYS A 58 3.03 14.30 21.37
CA CYS A 58 3.15 15.46 22.24
C CYS A 58 1.83 15.71 22.93
N SER A 59 1.86 16.24 24.15
CA SER A 59 0.66 16.59 24.89
C SER A 59 0.93 17.78 25.80
N ASP A 60 -0.12 18.46 26.25
CA ASP A 60 0.01 19.67 27.07
C ASP A 60 0.41 19.33 28.52
N SER A 61 0.12 18.11 28.98
CA SER A 61 0.50 17.61 30.31
C SER A 61 1.07 16.18 30.27
N PRO A 62 1.89 15.78 31.26
CA PRO A 62 2.45 14.43 31.32
C PRO A 62 1.37 13.35 31.50
N GLU A 63 0.26 13.67 32.17
CA GLU A 63 -0.88 12.77 32.35
C GLU A 63 -1.60 12.51 31.02
N GLN A 64 -1.74 13.54 30.19
CA GLN A 64 -2.30 13.39 28.84
C GLN A 64 -1.37 12.57 27.95
N LEU A 65 -0.05 12.78 28.06
CA LEU A 65 0.93 11.98 27.34
C LEU A 65 0.83 10.50 27.72
N TYR A 66 0.70 10.20 29.02
CA TYR A 66 0.46 8.83 29.49
C TYR A 66 -0.82 8.24 28.88
N LYS A 67 -1.96 8.95 28.98
CA LYS A 67 -3.23 8.48 28.41
C LYS A 67 -3.14 8.20 26.91
N GLN A 68 -2.46 9.07 26.15
CA GLN A 68 -2.26 8.89 24.71
C GLN A 68 -1.38 7.68 24.41
N LEU A 69 -0.28 7.48 25.15
CA LEU A 69 0.60 6.32 24.97
C LEU A 69 -0.12 5.01 25.34
N THR A 70 -0.83 4.98 26.46
CA THR A 70 -1.63 3.83 26.88
C THR A 70 -2.72 3.49 25.86
N ALA A 71 -3.41 4.49 25.32
CA ALA A 71 -4.40 4.27 24.26
C ALA A 71 -3.77 3.64 23.01
N MET A 72 -2.58 4.10 22.60
CA MET A 72 -1.86 3.52 21.46
C MET A 72 -1.36 2.10 21.74
N ILE A 73 -0.87 1.82 22.95
CA ILE A 73 -0.44 0.49 23.37
C ILE A 73 -1.64 -0.47 23.32
N ASN A 74 -2.75 -0.10 23.94
CA ASN A 74 -3.98 -0.90 23.96
C ASN A 74 -4.59 -1.09 22.56
N GLN A 75 -4.54 -0.07 21.70
CA GLN A 75 -4.95 -0.18 20.31
C GLN A 75 -4.05 -1.16 19.54
N SER A 76 -2.73 -1.08 19.73
CA SER A 76 -1.79 -2.00 19.08
C SER A 76 -1.87 -3.45 19.59
N ALA A 77 -2.33 -3.66 20.83
CA ALA A 77 -2.66 -4.96 21.39
C ALA A 77 -3.99 -5.50 20.86
N ALA A 78 -5.02 -4.64 20.72
CA ALA A 78 -6.31 -4.98 20.11
C ALA A 78 -6.20 -5.31 18.61
N ASP A 79 -5.29 -4.64 17.89
CA ASP A 79 -4.96 -4.92 16.48
C ASP A 79 -4.29 -6.30 16.30
N SER A 80 -3.76 -6.89 17.39
CA SER A 80 -3.12 -8.21 17.39
C SER A 80 -4.09 -9.34 17.76
N ALA A 81 -5.20 -9.05 18.47
CA ALA A 81 -6.23 -10.04 18.84
C ALA A 81 -7.49 -10.01 17.95
N THR A 82 -7.64 -8.99 17.09
CA THR A 82 -8.84 -8.77 16.29
C THR A 82 -8.54 -8.85 14.78
N GLN A 83 -8.00 -9.99 14.33
CA GLN A 83 -8.10 -10.43 12.92
C GLN A 83 -9.49 -11.03 12.58
N LYS A 84 -10.53 -10.66 13.32
CA LYS A 84 -11.94 -10.85 12.90
C LYS A 84 -12.74 -9.61 13.31
N LYS A 85 -13.42 -9.01 12.32
CA LYS A 85 -14.38 -7.89 12.36
C LYS A 85 -13.86 -6.44 12.24
N GLN A 86 -13.98 -5.99 10.99
CA GLN A 86 -14.00 -4.65 10.39
C GLN A 86 -14.63 -3.51 11.21
N LYS A 87 -14.03 -2.29 11.13
CA LYS A 87 -14.62 -0.97 10.71
C LYS A 87 -13.61 0.18 10.92
N PRO A 88 -13.82 1.42 10.42
CA PRO A 88 -14.05 1.93 9.06
C PRO A 88 -12.82 2.74 8.57
N GLU A 89 -12.11 2.28 7.54
CA GLU A 89 -11.15 3.15 6.85
C GLU A 89 -11.91 4.14 5.95
N LYS A 90 -11.57 5.43 6.09
CA LYS A 90 -11.85 6.45 5.08
C LYS A 90 -11.41 5.91 3.72
N SER A 91 -12.37 5.82 2.82
CA SER A 91 -12.24 5.34 1.45
C SER A 91 -11.12 6.06 0.69
N ILE A 92 -9.93 5.46 0.68
CA ILE A 92 -9.02 5.65 -0.44
C ILE A 92 -9.41 4.57 -1.45
N ASP A 93 -10.02 5.01 -2.54
CA ASP A 93 -10.51 4.17 -3.63
C ASP A 93 -9.37 3.59 -4.49
N SER A 94 -8.26 3.18 -3.86
CA SER A 94 -7.15 2.51 -4.52
C SER A 94 -7.48 1.03 -4.67
N ALA A 95 -7.55 0.55 -5.91
CA ALA A 95 -7.53 -0.88 -6.21
C ALA A 95 -6.19 -1.48 -5.75
N LYS A 96 -6.21 -2.68 -5.18
CA LYS A 96 -5.01 -3.45 -4.86
C LYS A 96 -4.67 -4.29 -6.08
N LEU A 97 -4.00 -3.67 -7.04
CA LEU A 97 -3.46 -4.36 -8.20
C LEU A 97 -1.95 -4.52 -8.02
N HIS A 98 -1.47 -5.74 -8.21
CA HIS A 98 -0.06 -6.10 -8.19
C HIS A 98 0.41 -6.20 -9.63
N TYR A 99 1.61 -5.69 -9.91
CA TYR A 99 2.24 -5.95 -11.20
C TYR A 99 3.74 -6.20 -11.02
N GLY A 100 4.30 -7.00 -11.89
CA GLY A 100 5.73 -7.33 -11.89
C GLY A 100 6.19 -7.69 -13.28
N PHE A 101 7.42 -7.30 -13.61
CA PHE A 101 8.10 -7.88 -14.76
C PHE A 101 8.80 -9.17 -14.34
N ASN A 102 8.81 -10.19 -15.20
CA ASN A 102 9.56 -11.39 -14.92
C ASN A 102 11.06 -11.04 -14.79
N PRO A 103 11.73 -11.41 -13.68
CA PRO A 103 13.14 -11.07 -13.47
C PRO A 103 14.07 -11.72 -14.49
N ARG A 104 13.66 -12.84 -15.10
CA ARG A 104 14.41 -13.55 -16.15
C ARG A 104 14.09 -13.01 -17.55
N SER A 105 12.86 -12.54 -17.77
CA SER A 105 12.36 -12.01 -19.04
C SER A 105 11.70 -10.64 -18.82
N LYS A 106 12.43 -9.55 -19.08
CA LYS A 106 11.88 -8.18 -18.95
C LYS A 106 10.73 -7.87 -19.94
N ASN A 107 10.40 -8.82 -20.81
CA ASN A 107 9.34 -8.75 -21.79
C ASN A 107 8.05 -9.44 -21.32
N GLU A 108 8.03 -10.00 -20.12
CA GLU A 108 6.80 -10.53 -19.52
C GLU A 108 6.37 -9.62 -18.38
N LEU A 109 5.14 -9.13 -18.46
CA LEU A 109 4.46 -8.32 -17.46
C LEU A 109 3.31 -9.13 -16.87
N THR A 110 3.34 -9.41 -15.58
CA THR A 110 2.20 -10.02 -14.89
C THR A 110 1.45 -8.95 -14.13
N ILE A 111 0.13 -8.94 -14.25
CA ILE A 111 -0.79 -8.14 -13.45
C ILE A 111 -1.67 -9.09 -12.66
N SER A 112 -1.54 -9.07 -11.33
CA SER A 112 -2.35 -9.88 -10.42
C SER A 112 -3.38 -9.02 -9.69
N LEU A 113 -4.62 -9.50 -9.65
CA LEU A 113 -5.73 -8.76 -9.04
C LEU A 113 -6.76 -9.71 -8.40
N ASP A 114 -7.45 -9.19 -7.38
CA ASP A 114 -8.64 -9.81 -6.79
C ASP A 114 -9.93 -9.30 -7.47
N THR A 115 -11.07 -9.92 -7.17
CA THR A 115 -12.38 -9.54 -7.76
C THR A 115 -12.77 -8.09 -7.46
N VAL A 116 -12.38 -7.57 -6.29
CA VAL A 116 -12.62 -6.17 -5.90
C VAL A 116 -11.82 -5.21 -6.80
N SER A 117 -10.56 -5.52 -7.04
CA SER A 117 -9.66 -4.74 -7.89
C SER A 117 -10.02 -4.90 -9.37
N ALA A 118 -10.53 -6.07 -9.79
CA ALA A 118 -11.11 -6.33 -11.10
C ALA A 118 -12.27 -5.37 -11.37
N ALA A 119 -13.23 -5.29 -10.45
CA ALA A 119 -14.39 -4.41 -10.57
C ALA A 119 -13.98 -2.93 -10.69
N LYS A 120 -12.97 -2.50 -9.92
CA LYS A 120 -12.43 -1.13 -10.02
C LYS A 120 -11.72 -0.89 -11.35
N LEU A 121 -10.97 -1.86 -11.86
CA LEU A 121 -10.30 -1.77 -13.16
C LEU A 121 -11.31 -1.71 -14.31
N SER A 122 -12.30 -2.58 -14.30
CA SER A 122 -13.40 -2.60 -15.28
C SER A 122 -14.16 -1.27 -15.31
N LYS A 123 -14.46 -0.68 -14.15
CA LYS A 123 -15.05 0.68 -14.07
C LYS A 123 -14.16 1.76 -14.71
N LYS A 124 -12.84 1.68 -14.53
CA LYS A 124 -11.91 2.65 -15.14
C LYS A 124 -11.75 2.47 -16.64
N LEU A 125 -11.74 1.24 -17.15
CA LEU A 125 -11.75 0.96 -18.58
C LEU A 125 -13.03 1.51 -19.23
N SER A 126 -14.18 1.30 -18.59
CA SER A 126 -15.47 1.84 -19.05
C SER A 126 -15.53 3.37 -19.01
N ALA A 127 -14.88 3.99 -18.02
CA ALA A 127 -14.77 5.45 -17.94
C ALA A 127 -13.73 6.04 -18.93
N LEU A 128 -12.69 5.28 -19.28
CA LEU A 128 -11.73 5.63 -20.31
C LEU A 128 -12.38 5.59 -21.69
N GLN A 129 -13.14 4.52 -21.98
CA GLN A 129 -13.86 4.35 -23.25
C GLN A 129 -14.87 5.48 -23.50
N ARG A 130 -15.65 5.88 -22.48
CA ARG A 130 -16.64 6.96 -22.62
C ARG A 130 -16.03 8.35 -22.78
N ALA A 131 -14.89 8.60 -22.14
CA ALA A 131 -14.31 9.95 -22.10
C ALA A 131 -13.23 10.18 -23.16
N GLY A 132 -12.64 9.13 -23.73
CA GLY A 132 -11.51 9.27 -24.64
C GLY A 132 -10.18 9.69 -23.96
N GLU A 133 -10.19 9.96 -22.65
CA GLU A 133 -9.09 10.62 -21.93
C GLU A 133 -8.29 9.68 -21.01
N PRO A 134 -6.96 9.86 -20.90
CA PRO A 134 -6.12 9.06 -20.02
C PRO A 134 -6.60 9.00 -18.56
N ARG A 135 -6.71 7.78 -18.00
CA ARG A 135 -7.16 7.51 -16.63
C ARG A 135 -6.03 6.95 -15.77
N LYS A 136 -5.91 7.44 -14.54
CA LYS A 136 -4.85 7.00 -13.60
C LYS A 136 -5.43 6.07 -12.54
N MET A 137 -4.73 4.97 -12.27
CA MET A 137 -4.93 4.03 -11.18
C MET A 137 -3.64 3.91 -10.36
N LYS A 138 -3.75 3.61 -9.07
CA LYS A 138 -2.62 3.36 -8.18
C LYS A 138 -2.52 1.86 -7.94
N ALA A 139 -1.35 1.28 -8.17
CA ALA A 139 -0.95 -0.05 -7.75
C ALA A 139 -0.10 0.05 -6.47
N ILE A 140 -0.22 -0.94 -5.58
CA ILE A 140 0.35 -0.87 -4.21
C ILE A 140 1.58 -1.79 -4.12
N ARG A 141 2.70 -1.26 -3.57
CA ARG A 141 3.93 -2.05 -3.26
C ARG A 141 3.71 -3.01 -2.11
N PHE A 142 4.19 -4.23 -2.26
CA PHE A 142 4.54 -5.09 -1.13
C PHE A 142 6.05 -5.11 -0.95
N LYS A 143 6.50 -4.75 0.27
CA LYS A 143 7.91 -4.52 0.63
C LYS A 143 8.80 -5.77 0.64
N LYS A 144 8.27 -6.98 0.41
CA LYS A 144 9.01 -8.24 0.66
C LYS A 144 9.64 -8.93 -0.56
N SER A 145 9.43 -8.47 -1.77
CA SER A 145 10.20 -8.88 -2.96
C SER A 145 9.88 -7.93 -4.10
N ALA A 146 10.91 -7.50 -4.85
CA ALA A 146 10.95 -6.91 -6.20
C ALA A 146 9.75 -6.11 -6.82
N SER A 147 8.72 -5.71 -6.08
CA SER A 147 7.53 -5.02 -6.59
C SER A 147 7.59 -3.53 -6.26
N LEU A 148 7.09 -2.73 -7.21
CA LEU A 148 7.10 -1.26 -7.18
C LEU A 148 5.65 -0.72 -7.14
N GLU A 149 5.50 0.51 -6.67
CA GLU A 149 4.28 1.24 -6.23
C GLU A 149 4.25 2.16 -7.39
N ALA A 150 3.47 1.74 -8.37
CA ALA A 150 3.36 2.51 -9.57
C ALA A 150 1.95 2.94 -9.74
N ARG A 151 1.87 4.07 -10.40
CA ARG A 151 0.62 4.50 -10.99
C ARG A 151 0.50 3.74 -12.29
N VAL A 152 -0.57 2.97 -12.45
CA VAL A 152 -0.95 2.42 -13.75
C VAL A 152 -1.83 3.46 -14.41
N VAL A 153 -1.44 3.96 -15.56
CA VAL A 153 -2.22 4.89 -16.36
C VAL A 153 -2.73 4.12 -17.57
N LEU A 154 -4.03 4.17 -17.78
CA LEU A 154 -4.70 3.60 -18.94
C LEU A 154 -4.99 4.75 -19.90
N ALA A 155 -4.61 4.61 -21.16
CA ALA A 155 -4.84 5.61 -22.20
C ALA A 155 -5.36 4.91 -23.45
N ILE A 156 -6.08 5.65 -24.30
CA ILE A 156 -6.42 5.15 -25.63
C ILE A 156 -5.19 5.26 -26.53
N ALA A 157 -4.91 4.22 -27.31
CA ALA A 157 -3.85 4.23 -28.31
C ALA A 157 -4.16 5.26 -29.40
N LYS A 158 -3.11 5.89 -29.95
CA LYS A 158 -3.25 6.85 -31.06
C LYS A 158 -3.25 6.16 -32.43
N ASP A 159 -2.76 4.94 -32.43
CA ASP A 159 -2.53 4.04 -33.55
C ASP A 159 -3.22 2.70 -33.28
N ASP A 160 -3.26 1.82 -34.28
CA ASP A 160 -3.85 0.48 -34.17
C ASP A 160 -2.94 -0.52 -33.43
N SER A 161 -2.08 -0.04 -32.54
CA SER A 161 -1.16 -0.86 -31.77
C SER A 161 -1.24 -0.56 -30.27
N ASN A 162 -1.21 -1.62 -29.46
CA ASN A 162 -1.10 -1.46 -28.02
C ASN A 162 0.33 -1.05 -27.67
N GLN A 163 0.49 -0.02 -26.84
CA GLN A 163 1.81 0.46 -26.43
C GLN A 163 1.99 0.46 -24.92
N LEU A 164 3.21 0.17 -24.48
CA LEU A 164 3.64 0.17 -23.08
C LEU A 164 4.74 1.19 -22.87
N GLU A 165 4.50 2.15 -21.99
CA GLU A 165 5.52 3.10 -21.54
C GLU A 165 5.81 2.91 -20.04
N VAL A 166 7.09 2.75 -19.70
CA VAL A 166 7.55 2.66 -18.30
C VAL A 166 8.26 3.95 -17.92
N LYS A 167 7.70 4.69 -16.96
CA LYS A 167 8.31 5.88 -16.33
C LYS A 167 8.68 5.58 -14.88
N LYS A 168 9.49 6.46 -14.28
CA LYS A 168 10.20 6.28 -12.98
C LYS A 168 9.36 5.70 -11.82
N ASN A 169 8.02 5.79 -11.83
CA ASN A 169 7.11 5.02 -10.96
C ASN A 169 5.71 4.92 -11.61
N THR A 170 5.65 4.78 -12.92
CA THR A 170 4.38 4.81 -13.66
C THR A 170 4.43 3.85 -14.83
N LEU A 171 3.45 2.98 -14.91
CA LEU A 171 3.20 2.11 -16.05
C LEU A 171 2.08 2.77 -16.87
N ILE A 172 2.31 3.04 -18.14
CA ILE A 172 1.28 3.60 -19.03
C ILE A 172 0.96 2.54 -20.08
N LEU A 173 -0.30 2.13 -20.11
CA LEU A 173 -0.87 1.20 -21.08
C LEU A 173 -1.72 2.00 -22.06
N HIS A 174 -1.27 2.06 -23.31
CA HIS A 174 -2.05 2.53 -24.44
C HIS A 174 -2.79 1.33 -25.01
N LEU A 175 -4.12 1.38 -24.95
CA LEU A 175 -5.01 0.30 -25.34
C LEU A 175 -5.74 0.68 -26.62
N THR A 176 -5.76 -0.23 -27.60
CA THR A 176 -6.68 -0.14 -28.73
C THR A 176 -8.13 -0.33 -28.24
N ALA A 177 -9.10 0.09 -29.05
CA ALA A 177 -10.51 -0.13 -28.74
C ALA A 177 -10.83 -1.63 -28.55
N HIS A 178 -10.23 -2.47 -29.39
CA HIS A 178 -10.36 -3.92 -29.31
C HIS A 178 -9.85 -4.48 -27.98
N THR A 179 -8.60 -4.18 -27.63
CA THR A 179 -7.99 -4.69 -26.39
C THR A 179 -8.67 -4.13 -25.14
N LEU A 180 -9.17 -2.90 -25.19
CA LEU A 180 -9.98 -2.35 -24.11
C LEU A 180 -11.25 -3.18 -23.90
N GLN A 181 -11.96 -3.53 -24.98
CA GLN A 181 -13.18 -4.33 -24.93
C GLN A 181 -12.90 -5.76 -24.45
N GLU A 182 -11.85 -6.41 -24.96
CA GLU A 182 -11.43 -7.74 -24.50
C GLU A 182 -11.13 -7.76 -23.00
N LEU A 183 -10.39 -6.77 -22.51
CA LEU A 183 -10.10 -6.62 -21.08
C LEU A 183 -11.36 -6.42 -20.25
N GLN A 184 -12.35 -5.66 -20.74
CA GLN A 184 -13.62 -5.48 -20.04
C GLN A 184 -14.40 -6.79 -19.93
N VAL A 185 -14.52 -7.55 -21.02
CA VAL A 185 -15.20 -8.85 -21.04
C VAL A 185 -14.50 -9.81 -20.09
N LEU A 186 -13.18 -9.92 -20.19
CA LEU A 186 -12.37 -10.77 -19.32
C LEU A 186 -12.56 -10.46 -17.83
N LEU A 187 -12.56 -9.18 -17.46
CA LEU A 187 -12.77 -8.75 -16.08
C LEU A 187 -14.22 -8.98 -15.64
N ALA A 188 -15.21 -8.80 -16.51
CA ALA A 188 -16.60 -9.07 -16.20
C ALA A 188 -16.81 -10.56 -15.89
N THR A 189 -16.31 -11.45 -16.75
CA THR A 189 -16.32 -12.91 -16.52
C THR A 189 -15.64 -13.27 -15.20
N TYR A 190 -14.47 -12.68 -14.91
CA TYR A 190 -13.79 -12.94 -13.64
C TYR A 190 -14.60 -12.48 -12.41
N ILE A 191 -15.29 -11.34 -12.50
CA ILE A 191 -16.14 -10.82 -11.42
C ILE A 191 -17.35 -11.73 -11.18
N GLU A 192 -17.94 -12.26 -12.24
CA GLU A 192 -19.14 -13.11 -12.18
C GLU A 192 -18.82 -14.55 -11.75
N GLU A 193 -17.81 -15.17 -12.36
CA GLU A 193 -17.47 -16.57 -12.15
C GLU A 193 -16.45 -16.79 -11.02
N GLY A 194 -15.78 -15.72 -10.59
CA GLY A 194 -14.71 -15.78 -9.57
C GLY A 194 -13.43 -16.47 -10.03
N LYS A 195 -13.35 -16.86 -11.31
CA LYS A 195 -12.19 -17.49 -11.95
C LYS A 195 -11.78 -16.71 -13.18
N LEU A 196 -10.48 -16.44 -13.31
CA LEU A 196 -9.96 -15.75 -14.48
C LEU A 196 -9.80 -16.78 -15.60
N PRO A 197 -10.47 -16.63 -16.75
CA PRO A 197 -10.32 -17.59 -17.84
C PRO A 197 -8.90 -17.55 -18.39
N VAL A 198 -8.43 -18.71 -18.86
CA VAL A 198 -7.12 -18.82 -19.50
C VAL A 198 -7.21 -18.16 -20.86
N VAL A 199 -6.51 -17.05 -21.01
CA VAL A 199 -6.44 -16.27 -22.25
C VAL A 199 -5.00 -16.08 -22.68
N ASP A 200 -4.81 -15.88 -23.99
CA ASP A 200 -3.52 -15.52 -24.54
C ASP A 200 -3.01 -14.19 -23.95
N PRO A 201 -1.69 -14.00 -23.83
CA PRO A 201 -1.13 -12.74 -23.35
C PRO A 201 -1.47 -11.59 -24.30
N PHE A 202 -1.82 -10.45 -23.70
CA PHE A 202 -1.95 -9.21 -24.45
C PHE A 202 -0.56 -8.74 -24.88
N ILE A 203 -0.39 -8.45 -26.16
CA ILE A 203 0.89 -8.01 -26.72
C ILE A 203 0.94 -6.48 -26.75
N PHE A 204 1.99 -5.92 -26.16
CA PHE A 204 2.28 -4.49 -26.15
C PHE A 204 3.63 -4.19 -26.78
N MET A 205 3.72 -3.11 -27.57
CA MET A 205 4.98 -2.57 -28.06
C MET A 205 5.56 -1.58 -27.05
N ARG A 206 6.85 -1.69 -26.71
CA ARG A 206 7.49 -0.66 -25.88
C ARG A 206 7.65 0.64 -26.68
N THR A 207 7.23 1.77 -26.13
CA THR A 207 7.27 3.06 -26.86
C THR A 207 8.68 3.57 -27.23
N LYS A 208 9.73 2.98 -26.65
CA LYS A 208 11.14 3.34 -26.90
C LYS A 208 11.99 2.16 -27.35
N SER A 209 11.38 1.02 -27.63
CA SER A 209 12.06 -0.13 -28.21
C SER A 209 11.06 -0.96 -29.00
N ASP A 210 11.46 -1.51 -30.16
CA ASP A 210 10.62 -2.43 -30.93
C ASP A 210 10.41 -3.80 -30.25
N GLN A 211 10.60 -3.85 -28.94
CA GLN A 211 10.40 -5.03 -28.12
C GLN A 211 8.92 -5.21 -27.80
N LYS A 212 8.45 -6.42 -28.08
CA LYS A 212 7.14 -6.91 -27.67
C LYS A 212 7.17 -7.29 -26.19
N VAL A 213 6.13 -6.91 -25.47
CA VAL A 213 5.89 -7.27 -24.07
C VAL A 213 4.59 -8.04 -23.99
N GLN A 214 4.65 -9.23 -23.41
CA GLN A 214 3.52 -10.09 -23.13
C GLN A 214 2.96 -9.73 -21.76
N MET A 215 1.71 -9.28 -21.71
CA MET A 215 1.00 -8.98 -20.48
C MET A 215 0.04 -10.12 -20.13
N HIS A 216 0.24 -10.72 -18.96
CA HIS A 216 -0.62 -11.75 -18.40
C HIS A 216 -1.44 -11.17 -17.26
N LEU A 217 -2.74 -11.46 -17.26
CA LEU A 217 -3.58 -11.26 -16.09
C LEU A 217 -3.63 -12.55 -15.29
N THR A 218 -3.42 -12.46 -13.99
CA THR A 218 -3.52 -13.60 -13.09
C THR A 218 -4.41 -13.27 -11.91
N GLN A 219 -5.10 -14.28 -11.40
CA GLN A 219 -5.79 -14.14 -10.13
C GLN A 219 -4.75 -13.93 -9.04
N SER A 220 -4.98 -12.95 -8.17
CA SER A 220 -4.20 -12.87 -6.94
C SER A 220 -4.60 -14.06 -6.08
N GLU A 221 -3.75 -15.09 -6.02
CA GLU A 221 -3.89 -16.09 -4.99
C GLU A 221 -3.81 -15.35 -3.65
N SER A 222 -4.84 -15.49 -2.82
CA SER A 222 -4.67 -15.25 -1.41
C SER A 222 -3.45 -16.07 -1.00
N ILE A 223 -2.36 -15.41 -0.61
CA ILE A 223 -1.24 -16.07 0.06
C ILE A 223 -1.82 -16.59 1.39
N GLN A 224 -2.53 -17.71 1.33
CA GLN A 224 -2.76 -18.55 2.46
C GLN A 224 -1.39 -19.11 2.76
N HIS A 225 -0.80 -18.61 3.83
CA HIS A 225 0.32 -19.26 4.48
C HIS A 225 -0.03 -20.73 4.67
N ALA A 226 0.59 -21.60 3.88
CA ALA A 226 0.78 -22.98 4.27
C ALA A 226 1.64 -22.96 5.53
N VAL A 227 0.98 -23.00 6.69
CA VAL A 227 1.58 -23.41 7.96
C VAL A 227 0.75 -24.59 8.43
N THR A 228 1.15 -25.77 7.98
CA THR A 228 0.89 -27.11 8.53
C THR A 228 1.75 -28.07 7.71
N GLY A 229 2.72 -28.80 8.25
CA GLY A 229 3.23 -28.93 9.61
C GLY A 229 4.61 -29.56 9.57
#